data_AF-A0A7V7SWS4-F1
#
_entry.id   AF-A0A7V7SWS4-F1
#
_cell.length_a   1.000
_cell.length_b   1.000
_cell.length_c   1.000
_cell.angle_alpha   90.00
_cell.angle_beta   90.00
_cell.angle_gamma   90.00
#
_symmetry.space_group_name_H-M   'P 1'
#
loop_
_entity.id
_entity.type
_entity.pdbx_description
1 polymer ?
#
loop_
_entity_poly.entity_id
_entity_poly.type
_entity_poly.pdbx_seq_one_letter_code
_entity_poly.pdbx_strand_id
1 'polypeptide(L)'
;MGKSSSVEWKPVSEDLAERLQILADQVADQDLADEADLFQTNPKTRRDALSTSLMKTFRDSGSKEAFTLLYELNYHDFQRRIYHHLRRVYNPVDASDVLQEVFFNVYRYPFNFKPNSASAFRNWTHTIIRNTVLKYSRKAQRNRTLPFDTPNRYSFGDQEDFMVQEPEDTQAVNPLAYTENLEEEEAVGRAWYLYLQLYLEAFRSLSPREKRVLHLTEVEGLPYREIAPLVGGRPANMKMIVFRARQRIFQRMKARFQLFEGNLRRFRRDRWQETTPEPLN
;
A
#
# COMPACT_ATOMS: atom_id res chain seq x y z
N MET A 1 -33.37 24.37 23.54
CA MET A 1 -33.56 22.95 23.90
C MET A 1 -33.73 22.14 22.63
N GLY A 2 -32.77 21.27 22.34
CA GLY A 2 -32.80 20.37 21.20
C GLY A 2 -31.62 19.42 21.36
N LYS A 3 -31.80 18.41 22.24
CA LYS A 3 -30.80 17.38 22.49
C LYS A 3 -30.61 16.61 21.19
N SER A 4 -29.57 16.93 20.43
CA SER A 4 -29.12 16.11 19.32
C SER A 4 -28.59 14.82 19.92
N SER A 5 -29.36 13.75 19.73
CA SER A 5 -29.08 12.41 20.20
C SER A 5 -27.72 11.96 19.67
N SER A 6 -26.70 12.06 20.52
CA SER A 6 -25.42 11.42 20.28
C SER A 6 -25.69 9.92 20.17
N VAL A 7 -25.45 9.35 18.99
CA VAL A 7 -25.48 7.91 18.78
C VAL A 7 -24.34 7.34 19.61
N GLU A 8 -24.70 6.87 20.78
CA GLU A 8 -23.82 6.27 21.77
C GLU A 8 -23.31 4.95 21.18
N TRP A 9 -22.08 4.96 20.65
CA TRP A 9 -21.40 3.77 20.17
C TRP A 9 -21.14 2.85 21.38
N LYS A 10 -21.91 1.78 21.51
CA LYS A 10 -21.67 0.72 22.49
C LYS A 10 -20.45 -0.11 22.05
N PRO A 11 -19.53 -0.47 22.96
CA PRO A 11 -18.32 -1.19 22.61
C PRO A 11 -18.67 -2.62 22.21
N VAL A 12 -18.26 -2.98 20.99
CA VAL A 12 -18.42 -4.27 20.31
C VAL A 12 -17.67 -5.43 21.01
N SER A 13 -17.16 -5.28 22.23
CA SER A 13 -16.14 -6.20 22.75
C SER A 13 -16.64 -7.51 23.38
N GLU A 14 -17.82 -7.56 24.02
CA GLU A 14 -18.33 -8.80 24.64
C GLU A 14 -19.15 -9.65 23.64
N ASP A 15 -19.98 -9.03 22.81
CA ASP A 15 -20.80 -9.70 21.77
C ASP A 15 -19.95 -10.29 20.63
N LEU A 16 -18.84 -9.64 20.26
CA LEU A 16 -18.01 -10.07 19.14
C LEU A 16 -17.29 -11.39 19.42
N ALA A 17 -16.79 -11.58 20.65
CA ALA A 17 -16.08 -12.81 21.03
C ALA A 17 -17.02 -14.02 21.02
N GLU A 18 -18.23 -13.87 21.56
CA GLU A 18 -19.26 -14.90 21.55
C GLU A 18 -19.69 -15.25 20.11
N ARG A 19 -19.95 -14.23 19.29
CA ARG A 19 -20.33 -14.43 17.87
C ARG A 19 -19.22 -15.08 17.04
N LEU A 20 -17.96 -14.75 17.31
CA LEU A 20 -16.81 -15.40 16.68
C LEU A 20 -16.75 -16.89 17.01
N GLN A 21 -16.95 -17.24 18.29
CA GLN A 21 -16.93 -18.64 18.72
C GLN A 21 -18.10 -19.43 18.11
N ILE A 22 -19.32 -18.85 18.15
CA ILE A 22 -20.50 -19.47 17.54
C ILE A 22 -20.28 -19.71 16.04
N LEU A 23 -19.70 -18.74 15.33
CA LEU A 23 -19.40 -18.90 13.90
C LEU A 23 -18.34 -19.99 13.67
N ALA A 24 -17.29 -20.04 14.47
CA ALA A 24 -16.23 -21.04 14.34
C ALA A 24 -16.79 -22.46 14.53
N ASP A 25 -17.66 -22.64 15.54
CA ASP A 25 -18.33 -23.92 15.80
C ASP A 25 -19.28 -24.31 14.65
N GLN A 26 -20.01 -23.35 14.08
CA GLN A 26 -20.95 -23.59 12.97
C GLN A 26 -20.25 -23.99 11.66
N VAL A 27 -19.09 -23.41 11.38
CA VAL A 27 -18.33 -23.68 10.14
C VAL A 27 -17.38 -24.87 10.32
N ALA A 28 -17.17 -25.33 11.57
CA ALA A 28 -16.17 -26.34 11.92
C ALA A 28 -14.76 -25.97 11.43
N ASP A 29 -14.43 -24.67 11.49
CA ASP A 29 -13.13 -24.12 11.08
C ASP A 29 -12.24 -23.90 12.31
N GLN A 30 -11.35 -24.88 12.56
CA GLN A 30 -10.44 -24.84 13.71
C GLN A 30 -9.47 -23.65 13.63
N ASP A 31 -9.05 -23.24 12.42
CA ASP A 31 -8.17 -22.07 12.24
C ASP A 31 -8.88 -20.79 12.71
N LEU A 32 -10.18 -20.68 12.45
CA LEU A 32 -10.97 -19.52 12.87
C LEU A 32 -11.19 -19.50 14.39
N ALA A 33 -11.44 -20.65 15.01
CA ALA A 33 -11.55 -20.78 16.46
C ALA A 33 -10.25 -20.34 17.16
N ASP A 34 -9.11 -20.87 16.70
CA ASP A 34 -7.80 -20.55 17.27
C ASP A 34 -7.47 -19.05 17.12
N GLU A 35 -7.79 -18.44 15.98
CA GLU A 35 -7.61 -16.99 15.78
C GLU A 35 -8.57 -16.14 16.62
N ALA A 36 -9.79 -16.62 16.89
CA ALA A 36 -10.74 -15.93 17.76
C ALA A 36 -10.23 -15.88 19.21
N ASP A 37 -9.71 -16.99 19.73
CA ASP A 37 -9.11 -17.07 21.07
C ASP A 37 -7.86 -16.18 21.18
N LEU A 38 -6.98 -16.26 20.18
CA LEU A 38 -5.77 -15.44 20.14
C LEU A 38 -6.10 -13.94 20.01
N PHE A 39 -7.19 -13.59 19.34
CA PHE A 39 -7.67 -12.21 19.27
C PHE A 39 -8.17 -11.70 20.63
N GLN A 40 -8.86 -12.52 21.43
CA GLN A 40 -9.28 -12.12 22.78
C GLN A 40 -8.08 -11.77 23.67
N THR A 41 -7.00 -12.54 23.58
CA THR A 41 -5.78 -12.30 24.37
C THR A 41 -4.93 -11.14 23.84
N ASN A 42 -4.86 -10.95 22.52
CA ASN A 42 -4.03 -9.92 21.87
C ASN A 42 -4.75 -9.22 20.69
N PRO A 43 -5.75 -8.34 20.96
CA PRO A 43 -6.61 -7.79 19.91
C PRO A 43 -5.86 -6.99 18.83
N LYS A 44 -4.83 -6.21 19.23
CA LYS A 44 -4.10 -5.34 18.28
C LYS A 44 -3.26 -6.13 17.29
N THR A 45 -2.57 -7.16 17.76
CA THR A 45 -1.59 -7.92 16.97
C THR A 45 -2.28 -8.99 16.11
N ARG A 46 -3.40 -9.55 16.59
CA ARG A 46 -4.09 -10.66 15.92
C ARG A 46 -5.22 -10.23 15.00
N ARG A 47 -5.62 -8.96 15.02
CA ARG A 47 -6.68 -8.42 14.15
C ARG A 47 -6.51 -8.81 12.67
N ASP A 48 -5.31 -8.66 12.12
CA ASP A 48 -5.04 -8.93 10.71
C ASP A 48 -5.20 -10.41 10.38
N ALA A 49 -4.69 -11.29 11.26
CA ALA A 49 -4.82 -12.74 11.17
C ALA A 49 -6.30 -13.15 11.23
N LEU A 50 -7.04 -12.65 12.22
CA LEU A 50 -8.47 -12.88 12.34
C LEU A 50 -9.26 -12.39 11.12
N SER A 51 -8.91 -11.22 10.58
CA SER A 51 -9.56 -10.70 9.37
C SER A 51 -9.28 -11.58 8.15
N THR A 52 -8.07 -12.14 8.05
CA THR A 52 -7.71 -13.10 7.01
C THR A 52 -8.51 -14.40 7.14
N SER A 53 -8.66 -14.94 8.34
CA SER A 53 -9.47 -16.13 8.59
C SER A 53 -10.95 -15.88 8.31
N LEU A 54 -11.54 -14.80 8.81
CA LEU A 54 -12.93 -14.43 8.51
C LEU A 54 -13.19 -14.25 7.01
N MET A 55 -12.24 -13.67 6.27
CA MET A 55 -12.37 -13.54 4.81
C MET A 55 -12.26 -14.88 4.09
N LYS A 56 -11.36 -15.78 4.53
CA LYS A 56 -11.26 -17.16 4.03
C LYS A 56 -12.58 -17.90 4.28
N THR A 57 -13.10 -17.85 5.50
CA THR A 57 -14.38 -18.44 5.88
C THR A 57 -15.52 -17.89 5.04
N PHE A 58 -15.61 -16.57 4.83
CA PHE A 58 -16.63 -15.97 3.97
C PHE A 58 -16.51 -16.44 2.51
N ARG A 59 -15.29 -16.50 1.96
CA ARG A 59 -15.05 -16.98 0.61
C ARG A 59 -15.49 -18.43 0.41
N ASP A 60 -15.23 -19.28 1.40
CA ASP A 60 -15.44 -20.72 1.27
C ASP A 60 -16.88 -21.14 1.62
N SER A 61 -17.51 -20.46 2.59
CA SER A 61 -18.87 -20.79 3.08
C SER A 61 -19.99 -19.88 2.55
N GLY A 62 -19.66 -18.67 2.10
CA GLY A 62 -20.65 -17.62 1.80
C GLY A 62 -21.41 -17.11 3.04
N SER A 63 -20.93 -17.40 4.26
CA SER A 63 -21.60 -17.04 5.51
C SER A 63 -21.76 -15.52 5.64
N LYS A 64 -23.01 -15.06 5.77
CA LYS A 64 -23.32 -13.64 6.02
C LYS A 64 -22.69 -13.17 7.33
N GLU A 65 -22.70 -14.02 8.36
CA GLU A 65 -22.15 -13.66 9.67
C GLU A 65 -20.64 -13.46 9.62
N ALA A 66 -19.92 -14.31 8.87
CA ALA A 66 -18.48 -14.14 8.67
C ALA A 66 -18.15 -12.77 8.05
N PHE A 67 -18.95 -12.33 7.07
CA PHE A 67 -18.78 -11.01 6.48
C PHE A 67 -19.18 -9.88 7.43
N THR A 68 -20.25 -10.03 8.21
CA THR A 68 -20.67 -9.05 9.22
C THR A 68 -19.56 -8.81 10.24
N LEU A 69 -18.98 -9.89 10.79
CA LEU A 69 -17.87 -9.80 11.74
C LEU A 69 -16.61 -9.20 11.10
N LEU A 70 -16.31 -9.57 9.86
CA LEU A 70 -15.20 -8.98 9.09
C LEU A 70 -15.39 -7.47 8.90
N TYR A 71 -16.61 -7.03 8.59
CA TYR A 71 -16.98 -5.62 8.44
C TYR A 71 -16.83 -4.87 9.76
N GLU A 72 -17.43 -5.37 10.85
CA GLU A 72 -17.38 -4.74 12.17
C GLU A 72 -15.93 -4.59 12.67
N LEU A 73 -15.13 -5.65 12.51
CA LEU A 73 -13.71 -5.65 12.86
C LEU A 73 -12.94 -4.60 12.06
N ASN A 74 -13.29 -4.41 10.78
CA ASN A 74 -12.51 -3.59 9.83
C ASN A 74 -12.98 -2.16 9.58
N TYR A 75 -14.19 -1.83 9.97
CA TYR A 75 -14.85 -0.56 9.68
C TYR A 75 -13.99 0.67 10.02
N HIS A 76 -13.64 0.82 11.29
CA HIS A 76 -12.94 2.03 11.79
C HIS A 76 -11.55 2.20 11.19
N ASP A 77 -10.85 1.09 10.93
CA ASP A 77 -9.50 1.17 10.38
C ASP A 77 -9.51 1.53 8.90
N PHE A 78 -10.41 0.93 8.13
CA PHE A 78 -10.59 1.29 6.72
C PHE A 78 -11.03 2.74 6.59
N GLN A 79 -11.96 3.20 7.41
CA GLN A 79 -12.41 4.59 7.44
C GLN A 79 -11.24 5.55 7.70
N ARG A 80 -10.38 5.28 8.70
CA ARG A 80 -9.18 6.09 8.97
C ARG A 80 -8.21 6.09 7.78
N ARG A 81 -7.90 4.93 7.20
CA ARG A 81 -6.98 4.81 6.05
C ARG A 81 -7.49 5.56 4.81
N ILE A 82 -8.78 5.47 4.53
CA ILE A 82 -9.46 6.17 3.45
C ILE A 82 -9.39 7.68 3.68
N TYR A 83 -9.74 8.14 4.89
CA TYR A 83 -9.66 9.55 5.26
C TYR A 83 -8.27 10.14 5.03
N HIS A 84 -7.22 9.42 5.49
CA HIS A 84 -5.84 9.85 5.26
C HIS A 84 -5.45 9.91 3.77
N HIS A 85 -5.92 8.96 2.96
CA HIS A 85 -5.71 8.98 1.51
C HIS A 85 -6.42 10.16 0.84
N LEU A 86 -7.69 10.41 1.15
CA LEU A 86 -8.48 11.51 0.58
C LEU A 86 -7.88 12.88 0.91
N ARG A 87 -7.39 13.06 2.15
CA ARG A 87 -6.72 14.31 2.57
C ARG A 87 -5.46 14.60 1.76
N ARG A 88 -4.69 13.58 1.38
CA ARG A 88 -3.47 13.73 0.55
C ARG A 88 -3.80 14.11 -0.91
N VAL A 89 -4.97 13.72 -1.40
CA VAL A 89 -5.37 13.87 -2.81
C VAL A 89 -6.28 15.09 -3.04
N TYR A 90 -6.59 15.87 -2.00
CA TYR A 90 -7.50 17.04 -2.04
C TYR A 90 -8.83 16.73 -2.75
N ASN A 91 -9.49 15.67 -2.31
CA ASN A 91 -10.77 15.23 -2.86
C ASN A 91 -11.90 15.53 -1.86
N PRO A 92 -12.98 16.25 -2.24
CA PRO A 92 -14.11 16.57 -1.35
C PRO A 92 -15.09 15.41 -1.07
N VAL A 93 -14.76 14.19 -1.50
CA VAL A 93 -15.61 13.00 -1.32
C VAL A 93 -15.62 12.53 0.15
N ASP A 94 -16.79 12.09 0.64
CA ASP A 94 -16.91 11.51 1.98
C ASP A 94 -16.17 10.16 2.06
N ALA A 95 -15.40 9.97 3.13
CA ALA A 95 -14.73 8.70 3.38
C ALA A 95 -15.72 7.55 3.54
N SER A 96 -16.94 7.82 4.00
CA SER A 96 -18.02 6.85 4.19
C SER A 96 -18.51 6.28 2.85
N ASP A 97 -18.63 7.10 1.81
CA ASP A 97 -19.04 6.65 0.46
C ASP A 97 -17.98 5.72 -0.14
N VAL A 98 -16.71 6.09 0.01
CA VAL A 98 -15.59 5.26 -0.44
C VAL A 98 -15.53 3.95 0.33
N LEU A 99 -15.79 3.99 1.64
CA LEU A 99 -15.82 2.81 2.50
C LEU A 99 -16.90 1.80 2.07
N GLN A 100 -18.09 2.30 1.73
CA GLN A 100 -19.17 1.46 1.21
C GLN A 100 -18.76 0.74 -0.08
N GLU A 101 -18.19 1.47 -1.04
CA GLU A 101 -17.70 0.90 -2.30
C GLU A 101 -16.56 -0.12 -2.07
N VAL A 102 -15.69 0.12 -1.09
CA VAL A 102 -14.62 -0.83 -0.70
C VAL A 102 -15.21 -2.14 -0.20
N PHE A 103 -16.13 -2.08 0.77
CA PHE A 103 -16.74 -3.30 1.31
C PHE A 103 -17.65 -3.99 0.28
N PHE A 104 -18.32 -3.24 -0.60
CA PHE A 104 -19.05 -3.80 -1.73
C PHE A 104 -18.13 -4.62 -2.64
N ASN A 105 -16.94 -4.11 -2.97
CA ASN A 105 -15.96 -4.85 -3.77
C ASN A 105 -15.42 -6.09 -3.05
N VAL A 106 -15.18 -6.01 -1.74
CA VAL A 106 -14.79 -7.17 -0.92
C VAL A 106 -15.87 -8.26 -0.96
N TYR A 107 -17.13 -7.86 -0.79
CA TYR A 107 -18.28 -8.77 -0.84
C TYR A 107 -18.49 -9.38 -2.23
N ARG A 108 -18.30 -8.59 -3.29
CA ARG A 108 -18.55 -8.99 -4.68
C ARG A 108 -17.47 -9.92 -5.25
N TYR A 109 -16.23 -9.82 -4.77
CA TYR A 109 -15.08 -10.56 -5.34
C TYR A 109 -14.31 -11.40 -4.31
N PRO A 110 -14.97 -12.25 -3.51
CA PRO A 110 -14.29 -13.03 -2.47
C PRO A 110 -13.31 -14.06 -3.04
N PHE A 111 -13.59 -14.63 -4.22
CA PHE A 111 -12.73 -15.64 -4.85
C PHE A 111 -11.38 -15.12 -5.34
N ASN A 112 -11.23 -13.79 -5.46
CA ASN A 112 -9.96 -13.17 -5.82
C ASN A 112 -8.99 -13.08 -4.62
N PHE A 113 -9.48 -13.39 -3.41
CA PHE A 113 -8.68 -13.37 -2.19
C PHE A 113 -7.83 -14.64 -2.04
N LYS A 114 -6.52 -14.44 -1.82
CA LYS A 114 -5.53 -15.50 -1.60
C LYS A 114 -4.99 -15.41 -0.16
N PRO A 115 -5.38 -16.32 0.77
CA PRO A 115 -4.98 -16.29 2.18
C PRO A 115 -3.57 -16.87 2.38
N ASN A 116 -2.56 -16.21 1.81
CA ASN A 116 -1.18 -16.73 1.80
C ASN A 116 -0.38 -16.38 3.07
N SER A 117 -0.87 -15.45 3.88
CA SER A 117 -0.22 -14.98 5.11
C SER A 117 -1.25 -14.41 6.08
N ALA A 118 -0.91 -14.28 7.36
CA ALA A 118 -1.78 -13.68 8.38
C ALA A 118 -2.24 -12.25 8.02
N SER A 119 -1.46 -11.52 7.24
CA SER A 119 -1.75 -10.15 6.82
C SER A 119 -2.36 -10.02 5.42
N ALA A 120 -2.68 -11.14 4.76
CA ALA A 120 -3.17 -11.19 3.39
C ALA A 120 -4.40 -10.28 3.18
N PHE A 121 -5.34 -10.27 4.12
CA PHE A 121 -6.55 -9.45 4.00
C PHE A 121 -6.25 -7.95 4.00
N ARG A 122 -5.40 -7.49 4.93
CA ARG A 122 -4.95 -6.09 5.01
C ARG A 122 -4.32 -5.63 3.70
N ASN A 123 -3.52 -6.51 3.13
CA ASN A 123 -2.77 -6.32 1.90
C ASN A 123 -3.68 -6.19 0.67
N TRP A 124 -4.60 -7.14 0.53
CA TRP A 124 -5.56 -7.18 -0.56
C TRP A 124 -6.50 -5.97 -0.53
N THR A 125 -7.01 -5.64 0.66
CA THR A 125 -7.91 -4.48 0.83
C THR A 125 -7.21 -3.14 0.69
N HIS A 126 -5.90 -3.04 0.95
CA HIS A 126 -5.13 -1.83 0.64
C HIS A 126 -5.19 -1.48 -0.85
N THR A 127 -5.06 -2.46 -1.74
CA THR A 127 -5.17 -2.24 -3.20
C THR A 127 -6.59 -1.82 -3.59
N ILE A 128 -7.61 -2.44 -3.00
CA ILE A 128 -9.02 -2.06 -3.21
C ILE A 128 -9.23 -0.62 -2.78
N ILE A 129 -8.85 -0.24 -1.55
CA ILE A 129 -8.97 1.12 -1.01
C ILE A 129 -8.27 2.13 -1.91
N ARG A 130 -7.01 1.87 -2.29
CA ARG A 130 -6.23 2.77 -3.13
C ARG A 130 -6.90 2.98 -4.49
N ASN A 131 -7.30 1.90 -5.16
CA ASN A 131 -7.93 1.97 -6.48
C ASN A 131 -9.28 2.69 -6.42
N THR A 132 -10.08 2.45 -5.37
CA THR A 132 -11.34 3.14 -5.14
C THR A 132 -11.10 4.65 -4.92
N VAL A 133 -10.18 5.04 -4.04
CA VAL A 133 -9.87 6.47 -3.82
C VAL A 133 -9.43 7.16 -5.11
N LEU A 134 -8.57 6.51 -5.92
CA LEU A 134 -8.14 7.02 -7.21
C LEU A 134 -9.32 7.16 -8.20
N LYS A 135 -10.24 6.19 -8.24
CA LYS A 135 -11.48 6.25 -9.05
C LYS A 135 -12.30 7.48 -8.69
N TYR A 136 -12.54 7.72 -7.40
CA TYR A 136 -13.26 8.90 -6.93
C TYR A 136 -12.53 10.21 -7.23
N SER A 137 -11.19 10.24 -7.09
CA SER A 137 -10.38 11.42 -7.42
C SER A 137 -10.47 11.79 -8.90
N ARG A 138 -10.35 10.80 -9.81
CA ARG A 138 -10.46 11.03 -11.25
C ARG A 138 -11.85 11.53 -11.64
N LYS A 139 -12.90 10.98 -11.03
CA LYS A 139 -14.30 11.43 -11.23
C LYS A 139 -14.49 12.87 -10.77
N ALA A 140 -13.96 13.24 -9.61
CA ALA A 140 -14.03 14.60 -9.09
C ALA A 140 -13.25 15.61 -9.96
N GLN A 141 -12.09 15.23 -10.50
CA GLN A 141 -11.34 16.04 -11.46
C GLN A 141 -12.07 16.21 -12.79
N ARG A 142 -12.68 15.15 -13.32
CA ARG A 142 -13.47 15.21 -14.56
C ARG A 142 -14.69 16.11 -14.42
N ASN A 143 -15.35 16.09 -13.26
CA ASN A 143 -16.53 16.91 -13.00
C ASN A 143 -16.22 18.37 -12.63
N ARG A 144 -14.96 18.72 -12.31
CA ARG A 144 -14.52 20.10 -12.05
C ARG A 144 -14.24 20.91 -13.32
N THR A 145 -14.22 20.29 -14.48
CA THR A 145 -13.99 20.96 -15.77
C THR A 145 -15.31 21.08 -16.52
N LEU A 146 -15.90 22.27 -16.58
CA LEU A 146 -16.51 22.96 -17.74
C LEU A 146 -17.04 24.33 -17.25
N PRO A 147 -16.68 25.45 -17.90
CA PRO A 147 -17.16 25.75 -19.26
C PRO A 147 -16.10 26.32 -20.23
N PHE A 148 -16.06 25.82 -21.47
CA PHE A 148 -16.26 26.56 -22.74
C PHE A 148 -15.86 25.69 -23.95
N ASP A 149 -16.80 25.55 -24.88
CA ASP A 149 -16.73 25.11 -26.29
C ASP A 149 -15.55 24.21 -26.75
N THR A 150 -15.80 22.91 -26.86
CA THR A 150 -15.12 22.06 -27.85
C THR A 150 -16.07 20.92 -28.25
N PRO A 151 -16.34 20.69 -29.55
CA PRO A 151 -17.37 19.76 -29.97
C PRO A 151 -17.01 18.31 -29.62
N ASN A 152 -18.03 17.66 -29.09
CA ASN A 152 -18.15 16.25 -28.80
C ASN A 152 -17.49 15.36 -29.87
N ARG A 153 -16.48 14.59 -29.49
CA ARG A 153 -16.16 13.32 -30.16
C ARG A 153 -16.07 12.25 -29.06
N TYR A 154 -16.83 11.19 -29.27
CA TYR A 154 -17.04 10.02 -28.42
C TYR A 154 -18.10 10.16 -27.31
N SER A 155 -19.35 10.40 -27.74
CA SER A 155 -20.47 9.59 -27.24
C SER A 155 -20.63 8.35 -28.12
N PHE A 156 -20.26 7.20 -27.56
CA PHE A 156 -20.90 5.91 -27.76
C PHE A 156 -21.08 5.42 -26.31
N GLY A 157 -22.25 5.31 -25.71
CA GLY A 157 -23.49 4.69 -26.18
C GLY A 157 -23.82 3.68 -25.09
N ASP A 158 -24.97 3.81 -24.43
CA ASP A 158 -25.41 2.90 -23.38
C ASP A 158 -25.42 1.45 -23.88
N GLN A 159 -24.53 0.61 -23.35
CA GLN A 159 -24.77 -0.82 -23.20
C GLN A 159 -23.84 -1.38 -22.13
N GLU A 160 -24.39 -2.22 -21.27
CA GLU A 160 -23.70 -3.02 -20.27
C GLU A 160 -22.48 -3.72 -20.89
N ASP A 161 -21.28 -3.42 -20.41
CA ASP A 161 -20.17 -4.37 -20.50
C ASP A 161 -19.20 -4.17 -19.33
N PHE A 162 -19.24 -5.14 -18.43
CA PHE A 162 -18.18 -5.40 -17.49
C PHE A 162 -16.98 -5.98 -18.27
N MET A 163 -15.78 -5.74 -17.72
CA MET A 163 -14.50 -6.38 -18.06
C MET A 163 -13.68 -5.74 -19.19
N VAL A 164 -12.83 -4.80 -18.79
CA VAL A 164 -11.42 -4.90 -19.22
C VAL A 164 -10.68 -5.56 -18.07
N GLN A 165 -10.56 -6.88 -18.15
CA GLN A 165 -9.40 -7.58 -17.59
C GLN A 165 -8.19 -7.04 -18.33
N GLU A 166 -7.27 -6.37 -17.64
CA GLU A 166 -5.89 -6.44 -18.10
C GLU A 166 -5.30 -7.76 -17.57
N PRO A 167 -4.60 -8.53 -18.42
CA PRO A 167 -3.99 -9.78 -18.04
C PRO A 167 -3.00 -9.57 -16.90
N GLU A 168 -2.88 -10.60 -16.05
CA GLU A 168 -1.95 -10.72 -14.95
C GLU A 168 -0.53 -10.37 -15.43
N ASP A 169 -0.04 -9.17 -15.12
CA ASP A 169 1.38 -8.86 -15.26
C ASP A 169 2.14 -9.65 -14.20
N THR A 170 2.56 -10.85 -14.56
CA THR A 170 3.42 -11.73 -13.77
C THR A 170 4.83 -11.15 -13.57
N GLN A 171 5.10 -9.94 -14.07
CA GLN A 171 6.35 -9.19 -13.85
C GLN A 171 6.15 -7.78 -13.25
N ALA A 172 4.92 -7.39 -12.89
CA ALA A 172 4.71 -6.20 -12.07
C ALA A 172 5.17 -6.50 -10.64
N VAL A 173 6.23 -5.82 -10.20
CA VAL A 173 6.68 -5.84 -8.81
C VAL A 173 5.50 -5.52 -7.91
N ASN A 174 4.97 -6.56 -7.27
CA ASN A 174 3.79 -6.51 -6.44
C ASN A 174 4.10 -5.71 -5.15
N PRO A 175 3.49 -4.53 -4.94
CA PRO A 175 3.66 -3.78 -3.70
C PRO A 175 3.00 -4.45 -2.48
N LEU A 176 2.36 -5.63 -2.61
CA LEU A 176 1.85 -6.45 -1.50
C LEU A 176 2.92 -7.21 -0.70
N ALA A 177 4.23 -7.04 -0.95
CA ALA A 177 5.23 -7.46 0.03
C ALA A 177 5.20 -6.62 1.34
N TYR A 178 4.35 -5.59 1.41
CA TYR A 178 4.33 -4.58 2.46
C TYR A 178 3.48 -4.94 3.68
N THR A 179 3.36 -6.21 4.09
CA THR A 179 2.63 -6.55 5.33
C THR A 179 3.22 -7.70 6.15
N GLU A 180 4.53 -7.92 6.16
CA GLU A 180 5.21 -8.52 7.32
C GLU A 180 5.52 -7.43 8.41
N ASN A 181 5.03 -6.21 8.15
CA ASN A 181 5.17 -4.92 8.83
C ASN A 181 4.64 -4.75 10.27
N LEU A 182 5.39 -5.20 11.26
CA LEU A 182 5.56 -4.43 12.51
C LEU A 182 7.03 -4.39 12.93
N GLU A 183 7.76 -5.51 12.82
CA GLU A 183 9.23 -5.52 12.87
C GLU A 183 9.86 -4.88 11.62
N GLU A 184 9.15 -4.97 10.49
CA GLU A 184 9.58 -4.33 9.25
C GLU A 184 9.27 -2.83 9.18
N GLU A 185 8.36 -2.23 9.97
CA GLU A 185 8.16 -0.77 9.90
C GLU A 185 9.41 -0.01 10.36
N GLU A 186 10.08 -0.49 11.41
CA GLU A 186 11.37 0.05 11.79
C GLU A 186 12.47 -0.34 10.82
N ALA A 187 12.46 -1.55 10.26
CA ALA A 187 13.46 -1.99 9.29
C ALA A 187 13.34 -1.24 7.95
N VAL A 188 12.12 -0.93 7.52
CA VAL A 188 11.77 -0.12 6.34
C VAL A 188 12.06 1.34 6.63
N GLY A 189 11.77 1.84 7.83
CA GLY A 189 12.20 3.17 8.28
C GLY A 189 13.73 3.31 8.25
N ARG A 190 14.45 2.31 8.76
CA ARG A 190 15.92 2.22 8.71
C ARG A 190 16.42 2.07 7.28
N ALA A 191 15.81 1.22 6.45
CA ALA A 191 16.17 1.01 5.05
C ALA A 191 15.92 2.27 4.22
N TRP A 192 14.84 3.00 4.49
CA TRP A 192 14.52 4.28 3.88
C TRP A 192 15.53 5.36 4.29
N TYR A 193 15.86 5.45 5.58
CA TYR A 193 16.91 6.34 6.06
C TYR A 193 18.25 6.02 5.40
N LEU A 194 18.65 4.74 5.35
CA LEU A 194 19.86 4.28 4.67
C LEU A 194 19.83 4.61 3.17
N TYR A 195 18.69 4.40 2.51
CA TYR A 195 18.49 4.75 1.10
C TYR A 195 18.66 6.26 0.89
N LEU A 196 18.07 7.10 1.74
CA LEU A 196 18.23 8.55 1.69
C LEU A 196 19.67 9.00 1.96
N GLN A 197 20.38 8.36 2.89
CA GLN A 197 21.79 8.63 3.17
C GLN A 197 22.67 8.28 1.96
N LEU A 198 22.45 7.11 1.36
CA LEU A 198 23.16 6.67 0.15
C LEU A 198 22.85 7.57 -1.05
N TYR A 199 21.59 7.98 -1.20
CA TYR A 199 21.17 8.93 -2.20
C TYR A 199 21.86 10.29 -1.99
N LEU A 200 21.89 10.81 -0.76
CA LEU A 200 22.54 12.08 -0.44
C LEU A 200 24.05 12.03 -0.72
N GLU A 201 24.72 10.92 -0.39
CA GLU A 201 26.13 10.70 -0.69
C GLU A 201 26.38 10.63 -2.21
N ALA A 202 25.54 9.90 -2.94
CA ALA A 202 25.61 9.82 -4.39
C ALA A 202 25.32 11.19 -5.04
N PHE A 203 24.35 11.94 -4.54
CA PHE A 203 24.02 13.29 -4.98
C PHE A 203 25.17 14.27 -4.72
N ARG A 204 25.85 14.16 -3.58
CA ARG A 204 27.04 14.97 -3.25
C ARG A 204 28.17 14.82 -4.27
N SER A 205 28.23 13.70 -4.98
CA SER A 205 29.22 13.45 -6.04
C SER A 205 28.96 14.18 -7.35
N LEU A 206 27.74 14.68 -7.55
CA LEU A 206 27.40 15.42 -8.75
C LEU A 206 28.12 16.78 -8.76
N SER A 207 28.42 17.26 -9.97
CA SER A 207 28.94 18.60 -10.15
C SER A 207 27.94 19.66 -9.65
N PRO A 208 28.41 20.87 -9.25
CA PRO A 208 27.50 21.95 -8.83
C PRO A 208 26.44 22.26 -9.90
N ARG A 209 26.82 22.14 -11.18
CA ARG A 209 25.94 22.34 -12.32
C ARG A 209 24.84 21.28 -12.41
N GLU A 210 25.19 19.99 -12.29
CA GLU A 210 24.22 18.88 -12.29
C GLU A 210 23.25 18.97 -11.12
N LYS A 211 23.74 19.29 -9.92
CA LYS A 211 22.91 19.49 -8.71
C LYS A 211 21.89 20.60 -8.91
N ARG A 212 22.33 21.74 -9.45
CA ARG A 212 21.48 22.90 -9.68
C ARG A 212 20.40 22.62 -10.73
N VAL A 213 20.74 21.92 -11.82
CA VAL A 213 19.75 21.49 -12.82
C VAL A 213 18.74 20.54 -12.20
N LEU A 214 19.18 19.50 -11.47
CA LEU A 214 18.26 18.55 -10.83
C LEU A 214 17.31 19.22 -9.84
N HIS A 215 17.82 20.11 -8.99
CA HIS A 215 17.00 20.85 -8.02
C HIS A 215 15.92 21.68 -8.72
N LEU A 216 16.29 22.45 -9.74
CA LEU A 216 15.32 23.26 -10.50
C LEU A 216 14.29 22.41 -11.27
N THR A 217 14.65 21.19 -11.70
CA THR A 217 13.71 20.30 -12.40
C THR A 217 12.80 19.50 -11.48
N GLU A 218 13.34 18.92 -10.40
CA GLU A 218 12.66 17.90 -9.59
C GLU A 218 12.05 18.46 -8.30
N VAL A 219 12.61 19.56 -7.79
CA VAL A 219 12.10 20.24 -6.58
C VAL A 219 11.22 21.42 -6.98
N GLU A 220 11.73 22.30 -7.83
CA GLU A 220 11.01 23.51 -8.26
C GLU A 220 10.06 23.27 -9.45
N GLY A 221 10.16 22.11 -10.11
CA GLY A 221 9.26 21.72 -11.22
C GLY A 221 9.39 22.58 -12.49
N LEU A 222 10.49 23.33 -12.66
CA LEU A 222 10.65 24.24 -13.78
C LEU A 222 10.86 23.47 -15.10
N PRO A 223 10.29 23.94 -16.22
CA PRO A 223 10.52 23.33 -17.53
C PRO A 223 11.94 23.64 -18.04
N TYR A 224 12.51 22.73 -18.84
CA TYR A 224 13.91 22.82 -19.32
C TYR A 224 14.27 24.12 -20.05
N ARG A 225 13.28 24.75 -20.71
CA ARG A 225 13.44 26.04 -21.39
C ARG A 225 13.75 27.19 -20.42
N GLU A 226 13.22 27.13 -19.21
CA GLU A 226 13.38 28.15 -18.15
C GLU A 226 14.67 27.90 -17.34
N ILE A 227 15.12 26.65 -17.25
CA ILE A 227 16.36 26.28 -16.54
C ILE A 227 17.62 26.61 -17.34
N ALA A 228 17.55 26.46 -18.67
CA ALA A 228 18.67 26.70 -19.57
C ALA A 228 19.36 28.07 -19.38
N PRO A 229 18.64 29.22 -19.32
CA PRO A 229 19.26 30.51 -19.04
C PRO A 229 19.80 30.62 -17.61
N LEU A 230 19.14 30.01 -16.61
CA LEU A 230 19.55 30.07 -15.20
C LEU A 230 20.86 29.34 -14.92
N VAL A 231 21.16 28.28 -15.69
CA VAL A 231 22.33 27.39 -15.50
C VAL A 231 23.34 27.48 -16.65
N GLY A 232 23.19 28.46 -17.55
CA GLY A 232 24.14 28.78 -18.62
C GLY A 232 24.29 27.67 -19.67
N GLY A 233 23.21 27.29 -20.35
CA GLY A 233 23.24 26.28 -21.42
C GLY A 233 22.05 26.35 -22.38
N ARG A 234 21.92 25.36 -23.27
CA ARG A 234 20.77 25.23 -24.19
C ARG A 234 19.70 24.29 -23.61
N PRO A 235 18.40 24.45 -23.91
CA PRO A 235 17.34 23.57 -23.42
C PRO A 235 17.57 22.07 -23.73
N ALA A 236 18.10 21.76 -24.92
CA ALA A 236 18.46 20.39 -25.31
C ALA A 236 19.53 19.76 -24.40
N ASN A 237 20.43 20.57 -23.83
CA ASN A 237 21.47 20.09 -22.91
C ASN A 237 20.89 19.74 -21.53
N MET A 238 19.78 20.36 -21.11
CA MET A 238 19.20 20.13 -19.77
C MET A 238 18.73 18.69 -19.61
N LYS A 239 18.05 18.15 -20.63
CA LYS A 239 17.61 16.74 -20.65
C LYS A 239 18.79 15.78 -20.49
N MET A 240 19.91 16.06 -21.17
CA MET A 240 21.12 15.24 -21.08
C MET A 240 21.81 15.35 -19.72
N ILE A 241 21.80 16.54 -19.10
CA ILE A 241 22.36 16.76 -17.77
C ILE A 241 21.56 16.00 -16.71
N VAL A 242 20.22 16.10 -16.73
CA VAL A 242 19.33 15.35 -15.83
C VAL A 242 19.55 13.85 -15.96
N PHE A 243 19.57 13.35 -17.20
CA PHE A 243 19.79 11.93 -17.46
C PHE A 243 21.14 11.43 -16.91
N ARG A 244 22.24 12.15 -17.20
CA ARG A 244 23.58 11.78 -16.72
C ARG A 244 23.69 11.86 -15.20
N ALA A 245 23.09 12.87 -14.58
CA ALA A 245 23.07 13.04 -13.14
C ALA A 245 22.33 11.86 -12.46
N ARG A 246 21.16 11.47 -12.96
CA ARG A 246 20.42 10.29 -12.50
C ARG A 246 21.22 9.00 -12.67
N GLN A 247 21.81 8.81 -13.85
CA GLN A 247 22.62 7.62 -14.12
C GLN A 247 23.82 7.54 -13.17
N ARG A 248 24.46 8.66 -12.86
CA ARG A 248 25.61 8.70 -11.94
C ARG A 248 25.20 8.40 -10.49
N ILE A 249 24.05 8.92 -10.04
CA ILE A 249 23.47 8.56 -8.74
C ILE A 249 23.19 7.06 -8.69
N PHE A 250 22.49 6.55 -9.70
CA PHE A 250 22.11 5.14 -9.79
C PHE A 250 23.32 4.20 -9.76
N GLN A 251 24.36 4.46 -10.56
CA GLN A 251 25.56 3.62 -10.59
C GLN A 251 26.31 3.64 -9.26
N ARG A 252 26.38 4.79 -8.57
CA ARG A 252 27.01 4.87 -7.25
C ARG A 252 26.23 4.11 -6.18
N MET A 253 24.91 4.25 -6.17
CA MET A 253 24.06 3.49 -5.25
C MET A 253 24.19 1.99 -5.52
N LYS A 254 24.12 1.56 -6.79
CA LYS A 254 24.29 0.17 -7.21
C LYS A 254 25.63 -0.42 -6.76
N ALA A 255 26.74 0.28 -6.97
CA ALA A 255 28.05 -0.17 -6.53
C ALA A 255 28.12 -0.36 -5.00
N ARG A 256 27.48 0.53 -4.24
CA ARG A 256 27.41 0.41 -2.78
C ARG A 256 26.59 -0.81 -2.35
N PHE A 257 25.43 -1.03 -2.96
CA PHE A 257 24.58 -2.19 -2.68
C PHE A 257 25.28 -3.52 -3.02
N GLN A 258 26.00 -3.59 -4.14
CA GLN A 258 26.78 -4.78 -4.51
C GLN A 258 27.92 -5.08 -3.53
N LEU A 259 28.58 -4.06 -2.99
CA LEU A 259 29.56 -4.21 -1.91
C LEU A 259 28.93 -4.74 -0.62
N PHE A 260 27.73 -4.27 -0.27
CA PHE A 260 26.98 -4.78 0.88
C PHE A 260 26.61 -6.26 0.72
N GLU A 261 26.11 -6.68 -0.44
CA GLU A 261 25.81 -8.09 -0.73
C GLU A 261 27.07 -8.98 -0.65
N GLY A 262 28.20 -8.51 -1.18
CA GLY A 262 29.47 -9.22 -1.11
C GLY A 262 29.97 -9.39 0.33
N ASN A 263 29.88 -8.33 1.14
CA ASN A 263 30.30 -8.36 2.55
C ASN A 263 29.39 -9.24 3.41
N LEU A 264 28.08 -9.25 3.16
CA LEU A 264 27.14 -10.14 3.85
C LEU A 264 27.37 -11.63 3.52
N ARG A 265 27.72 -11.94 2.27
CA ARG A 265 28.10 -13.31 1.86
C ARG A 265 29.39 -13.78 2.54
N ARG A 266 30.37 -12.89 2.70
CA ARG A 266 31.63 -13.18 3.40
C ARG A 266 31.42 -13.38 4.90
N PHE A 267 30.68 -12.47 5.54
CA PHE A 267 30.34 -12.55 6.96
C PHE A 267 29.54 -13.81 7.34
N ARG A 268 28.64 -14.28 6.46
CA ARG A 268 27.98 -15.57 6.65
C ARG A 268 28.96 -16.73 6.56
N ARG A 269 29.90 -16.72 5.61
CA ARG A 269 30.87 -17.80 5.41
C ARG A 269 31.81 -17.97 6.61
N ASP A 270 32.30 -16.86 7.17
CA ASP A 270 33.26 -16.88 8.28
C ASP A 270 32.61 -17.41 9.58
N ARG A 271 31.32 -17.12 9.80
CA ARG A 271 30.57 -17.59 10.99
C ARG A 271 30.32 -19.11 11.04
N TRP A 272 30.34 -19.80 9.89
CA TRP A 272 30.18 -21.26 9.81
C TRP A 272 31.52 -22.02 9.88
N GLN A 273 32.66 -21.31 9.85
CA GLN A 273 33.99 -21.93 10.02
C GLN A 273 34.45 -21.96 11.49
N GLU A 274 33.90 -21.09 12.35
CA GLU A 274 34.25 -21.03 13.79
C GLU A 274 33.44 -22.01 14.67
N THR A 275 32.45 -22.73 14.13
CA THR A 275 31.49 -23.53 14.92
C THR A 275 31.52 -25.04 14.67
N THR A 276 32.48 -25.58 13.92
CA THR A 276 32.72 -27.03 13.87
C THR A 276 33.47 -27.49 15.13
N PRO A 277 32.85 -28.30 16.03
CA PRO A 277 33.58 -28.89 17.15
C PRO A 277 34.53 -29.97 16.61
N GLU A 278 35.75 -30.04 17.14
CA GLU A 278 36.66 -31.15 16.86
C GLU A 278 35.99 -32.49 17.20
N PRO A 279 36.13 -33.53 16.34
CA PRO A 279 35.57 -34.84 16.64
C PRO A 279 36.28 -35.41 17.87
N LEU A 280 35.50 -35.69 18.92
CA LEU A 280 35.98 -36.35 20.13
C LEU A 280 36.56 -37.72 19.78
N ASN A 281 37.86 -37.90 20.04
CA ASN A 281 38.53 -39.20 20.08
C ASN A 281 38.06 -40.03 21.28
#